data_AF-A0AA97H403-F1
#
_entry.id   AF-A0AA97H403-F1
#
_cell.length_a   1.000
_cell.length_b   1.000
_cell.length_c   1.000
_cell.angle_alpha   90.00
_cell.angle_beta   90.00
_cell.angle_gamma   90.00
#
_symmetry.space_group_name_H-M   'P 1'
#
loop_
_entity.id
_entity.type
_entity.pdbx_description
1 polymer ?
#
loop_
_entity_poly.entity_id
_entity_poly.type
_entity_poly.pdbx_seq_one_letter_code
_entity_poly.pdbx_strand_id
1 'polypeptide(L)'
;MYIIALISFIFSVIVYYDQSTKKTKKLFNKSLSDKLFFKYSVSNIIVYSAGIILIIIIFLFFITYGKGIFIREDYIPDRNKALTTIIKILSFIESLILGFIYKKNKIVSVLLFILFILISIGTGSRTVFLFFILYTFLIFISNGNTLLNKIRFSIQILFSLFLLAYIMKLRQLPEHGIIPYLKSIGSSSQDIYRSFFFNIYYSFIYGVFVTIKTVEKSQIDWSIILININPLPGSLAGWYDHADNMRINIYAPYSLHGRVYKTGLFFTVLYFFLTGLIFSYFEKKIRNLLSNNKRIYSFIIIIILILHIVYAFEYNMRSAVRYFYYAFSIIFIVYVFNQIKKDLPKINGHQE
;
A
#
# COMPACT_ATOMS: atom_id res chain seq x y z
N MET A 1 -20.62 16.20 5.05
CA MET A 1 -20.44 14.73 4.99
C MET A 1 -19.16 14.24 5.63
N TYR A 2 -17.96 14.71 5.24
CA TYR A 2 -16.70 14.26 5.86
C TYR A 2 -16.66 14.37 7.40
N ILE A 3 -17.11 15.48 7.96
CA ILE A 3 -17.18 15.67 9.42
C ILE A 3 -18.10 14.61 10.07
N ILE A 4 -19.25 14.33 9.46
CA ILE A 4 -20.21 13.33 9.96
C ILE A 4 -19.61 11.93 9.88
N ALA A 5 -18.94 11.59 8.77
CA ALA A 5 -18.24 10.33 8.62
C ALA A 5 -17.15 10.15 9.70
N LEU A 6 -16.37 11.20 9.96
CA LEU A 6 -15.34 11.20 11.00
C LEU A 6 -15.94 11.04 12.40
N ILE A 7 -17.00 11.78 12.73
CA ILE A 7 -17.72 11.65 14.00
C ILE A 7 -18.26 10.23 14.17
N SER A 8 -18.89 9.67 13.13
CA SER A 8 -19.42 8.31 13.16
C SER A 8 -18.33 7.26 13.39
N PHE A 9 -17.20 7.40 12.69
CA PHE A 9 -16.04 6.54 12.87
C PHE A 9 -15.47 6.64 14.30
N ILE A 10 -15.22 7.85 14.82
CA ILE A 10 -14.70 8.06 16.17
C ILE A 10 -15.67 7.53 17.23
N PHE A 11 -16.97 7.81 17.07
CA PHE A 11 -18.00 7.33 17.98
C PHE A 11 -18.01 5.80 18.05
N SER A 12 -17.91 5.13 16.91
CA SER A 12 -17.77 3.68 16.86
C SER A 12 -16.53 3.16 17.59
N VAL A 13 -15.38 3.81 17.43
CA VAL A 13 -14.14 3.44 18.14
C VAL A 13 -14.33 3.55 19.65
N ILE A 14 -15.00 4.61 20.12
CA ILE A 14 -15.33 4.80 21.54
C ILE A 14 -16.26 3.69 22.02
N VAL A 15 -17.35 3.41 21.30
CA VAL A 15 -18.29 2.33 21.63
C VAL A 15 -17.57 0.98 21.75
N TYR A 16 -16.70 0.65 20.80
CA TYR A 16 -15.92 -0.59 20.85
C TYR A 16 -14.97 -0.61 22.06
N TYR A 17 -14.28 0.49 22.35
CA TYR A 17 -13.41 0.60 23.52
C TYR A 17 -14.19 0.43 24.82
N ASP A 18 -15.33 1.09 24.98
CA ASP A 18 -16.11 1.07 26.21
C ASP A 18 -16.74 -0.28 26.49
N GLN A 19 -17.25 -0.96 25.46
CA GLN A 19 -17.77 -2.33 25.54
C GLN A 19 -16.68 -3.40 25.67
N SER A 20 -15.40 -3.03 25.50
CA SER A 20 -14.30 -3.98 25.60
C SER A 20 -13.98 -4.40 27.05
N THR A 21 -13.53 -5.65 27.21
CA THR A 21 -13.12 -6.19 28.53
C THR A 21 -11.96 -5.40 29.15
N LYS A 22 -11.83 -5.43 30.49
CA LYS A 22 -10.72 -4.77 31.23
C LYS A 22 -9.33 -5.13 30.66
N LYS A 23 -9.12 -6.39 30.29
CA LYS A 23 -7.88 -6.88 29.65
C LYS A 23 -7.62 -6.18 28.30
N THR A 24 -8.67 -5.97 27.51
CA THR A 24 -8.59 -5.29 26.22
C THR A 24 -8.32 -3.79 26.39
N LYS A 25 -9.00 -3.12 27.34
CA LYS A 25 -8.73 -1.71 27.68
C LYS A 25 -7.27 -1.50 28.11
N LYS A 26 -6.73 -2.39 28.97
CA LYS A 26 -5.32 -2.37 29.37
C LYS A 26 -4.36 -2.53 28.17
N LEU A 27 -4.74 -3.32 27.16
CA LEU A 27 -3.96 -3.48 25.93
C LEU A 27 -3.96 -2.20 25.07
N PHE A 28 -5.11 -1.52 24.94
CA PHE A 28 -5.22 -0.25 24.22
C PHE A 28 -4.40 0.86 24.89
N ASN A 29 -4.42 0.93 26.23
CA ASN A 29 -3.71 1.97 26.99
C ASN A 29 -2.19 1.72 27.09
N LYS A 30 -1.70 0.56 26.63
CA LYS A 30 -0.26 0.25 26.62
C LYS A 30 0.44 0.95 25.45
N SER A 31 1.50 1.70 25.74
CA SER A 31 2.39 2.23 24.70
C SER A 31 3.08 1.10 23.94
N LEU A 32 3.17 1.24 22.62
CA LEU A 32 3.81 0.29 21.71
C LEU A 32 5.00 0.90 20.95
N SER A 33 5.44 2.11 21.31
CA SER A 33 6.55 2.82 20.67
C SER A 33 7.79 1.93 20.53
N ASP A 34 8.15 1.22 21.60
CA ASP A 34 9.40 0.46 21.65
C ASP A 34 9.26 -0.92 21.01
N LYS A 35 8.03 -1.40 20.82
CA LYS A 35 7.76 -2.68 20.15
C LYS A 35 7.78 -2.56 18.63
N LEU A 36 7.76 -1.34 18.08
CA LEU A 36 7.88 -1.12 16.64
C LEU A 36 9.30 -1.39 16.15
N PHE A 37 10.31 -0.95 16.90
CA PHE A 37 11.72 -1.11 16.52
C PHE A 37 12.25 -2.50 16.87
N PHE A 38 12.84 -3.20 15.91
CA PHE A 38 13.49 -4.50 16.16
C PHE A 38 14.86 -4.58 15.52
N LYS A 39 15.73 -5.36 16.18
CA LYS A 39 16.97 -5.84 15.60
C LYS A 39 16.68 -7.21 14.99
N TYR A 40 16.98 -7.37 13.70
CA TYR A 40 16.98 -8.66 13.02
C TYR A 40 18.43 -8.96 12.58
N SER A 41 18.75 -10.24 12.50
CA SER A 41 19.98 -10.72 11.87
C SER A 41 19.67 -11.15 10.44
N VAL A 42 20.53 -10.80 9.50
CA VAL A 42 20.41 -11.19 8.09
C VAL A 42 21.52 -12.19 7.78
N SER A 43 21.17 -13.35 7.25
CA SER A 43 22.16 -14.34 6.80
C SER A 43 22.87 -13.87 5.52
N ASN A 44 24.04 -14.43 5.18
CA ASN A 44 24.70 -14.12 3.90
C ASN A 44 23.85 -14.59 2.71
N ILE A 45 23.12 -15.69 2.87
CA ILE A 45 22.20 -16.24 1.87
C ILE A 45 21.18 -15.19 1.41
N ILE A 46 20.61 -14.41 2.34
CA ILE A 46 19.65 -13.36 1.98
C ILE A 46 20.30 -12.27 1.10
N VAL A 47 21.56 -11.93 1.35
CA VAL A 47 22.30 -10.93 0.55
C VAL A 47 22.47 -11.43 -0.88
N TYR A 48 22.91 -12.68 -1.07
CA TYR A 48 23.03 -13.28 -2.39
C TYR A 48 21.68 -13.41 -3.10
N SER A 49 20.62 -13.77 -2.36
CA SER A 49 19.28 -13.89 -2.93
C SER A 49 18.74 -12.57 -3.47
N ALA A 50 19.07 -11.43 -2.83
CA ALA A 50 18.70 -10.10 -3.33
C ALA A 50 19.35 -9.82 -4.69
N GLY A 51 20.66 -10.10 -4.82
CA GLY A 51 21.38 -9.96 -6.09
C GLY A 51 20.74 -10.81 -7.20
N ILE A 52 20.39 -12.07 -6.89
CA ILE A 52 19.73 -12.98 -7.85
C ILE A 52 18.35 -12.45 -8.24
N ILE A 53 17.53 -12.03 -7.27
CA ILE A 53 16.19 -11.49 -7.51
C ILE A 53 16.28 -10.22 -8.38
N LEU A 54 17.25 -9.33 -8.10
CA LEU A 54 17.46 -8.13 -8.92
C LEU A 54 17.83 -8.48 -10.37
N ILE A 55 18.70 -9.46 -10.58
CA ILE A 55 19.05 -9.95 -11.93
C ILE A 55 17.81 -10.50 -12.64
N ILE A 56 16.98 -11.28 -11.95
CA ILE A 56 15.71 -11.79 -12.50
C ILE A 56 14.77 -10.63 -12.87
N ILE A 57 14.64 -9.61 -12.00
CA ILE A 57 13.82 -8.42 -12.28
C ILE A 57 14.33 -7.70 -13.53
N ILE A 58 15.64 -7.48 -13.65
CA ILE A 58 16.28 -6.88 -14.82
C ILE A 58 15.94 -7.68 -16.07
N PHE A 59 16.16 -8.99 -16.04
CA PHE A 59 15.88 -9.88 -17.16
C PHE A 59 14.40 -9.84 -17.57
N LEU A 60 13.47 -9.86 -16.61
CA LEU A 60 12.04 -9.74 -16.88
C LEU A 60 11.67 -8.38 -17.47
N PHE A 61 12.31 -7.29 -17.01
CA PHE A 61 12.15 -5.97 -17.61
C PHE A 61 12.59 -5.95 -19.07
N PHE A 62 13.73 -6.57 -19.39
CA PHE A 62 14.20 -6.72 -20.77
C PHE A 62 13.25 -7.54 -21.63
N ILE A 63 12.71 -8.65 -21.12
CA ILE A 63 11.70 -9.44 -21.86
C ILE A 63 10.43 -8.62 -22.09
N THR A 64 9.96 -7.91 -21.07
CA THR A 64 8.63 -7.27 -21.09
C THR A 64 8.63 -5.95 -21.86
N TYR A 65 9.72 -5.17 -21.79
CA TYR A 65 9.81 -3.84 -22.39
C TYR A 65 10.84 -3.76 -23.53
N GLY A 66 11.75 -4.72 -23.66
CA GLY A 66 12.81 -4.69 -24.66
C GLY A 66 13.65 -3.42 -24.56
N LYS A 67 13.93 -2.79 -25.70
CA LYS A 67 14.60 -1.48 -25.79
C LYS A 67 13.74 -0.34 -25.22
N GLY A 68 12.43 -0.54 -25.13
CA GLY A 68 11.45 0.42 -24.62
C GLY A 68 11.61 0.81 -23.15
N ILE A 69 12.45 0.10 -22.40
CA ILE A 69 12.83 0.52 -21.04
C ILE A 69 13.76 1.74 -21.06
N PHE A 70 14.59 1.86 -22.09
CA PHE A 70 15.54 2.97 -22.22
C PHE A 70 14.91 4.16 -22.93
N ILE A 71 14.22 3.93 -24.05
CA ILE A 71 13.58 4.96 -24.88
C ILE A 71 12.33 4.35 -25.54
N ARG A 72 11.20 5.05 -25.47
CA ARG A 72 9.96 4.76 -26.20
C ARG A 72 9.11 6.03 -26.34
N GLU A 73 8.27 6.07 -27.36
CA GLU A 73 7.31 7.16 -27.59
C GLU A 73 6.06 6.95 -26.73
N ASP A 74 5.58 5.72 -26.59
CA ASP A 74 4.36 5.45 -25.82
C ASP A 74 4.58 5.40 -24.31
N TYR A 75 3.76 6.14 -23.56
CA TYR A 75 3.75 6.08 -22.10
C TYR A 75 3.39 4.68 -21.58
N ILE A 76 2.34 4.08 -22.17
CA ILE A 76 1.79 2.76 -21.80
C ILE A 76 1.96 1.81 -22.98
N PRO A 77 3.11 1.14 -23.12
CA PRO A 77 3.28 0.14 -24.17
C PRO A 77 2.34 -1.04 -23.92
N ASP A 78 1.80 -1.61 -25.00
CA ASP A 78 1.08 -2.87 -24.94
C ASP A 78 2.05 -3.98 -24.54
N ARG A 79 1.68 -4.74 -23.52
CA ARG A 79 2.61 -5.67 -22.84
C ARG A 79 1.88 -6.77 -22.13
N ASN A 80 2.60 -7.87 -21.92
CA ASN A 80 2.09 -9.00 -21.16
C ASN A 80 1.80 -8.58 -19.70
N LYS A 81 0.50 -8.55 -19.36
CA LYS A 81 0.00 -8.15 -18.04
C LYS A 81 0.49 -9.09 -16.93
N ALA A 82 0.67 -10.38 -17.24
CA ALA A 82 1.17 -11.36 -16.27
C ALA A 82 2.63 -11.09 -15.91
N LEU A 83 3.50 -10.92 -16.91
CA LEU A 83 4.91 -10.58 -16.68
C LEU A 83 5.06 -9.25 -15.92
N THR A 84 4.29 -8.23 -16.30
CA THR A 84 4.25 -6.94 -15.58
C THR A 84 3.87 -7.11 -14.11
N THR A 85 2.94 -8.02 -13.81
CA THR A 85 2.50 -8.31 -12.45
C THR A 85 3.60 -9.03 -11.65
N ILE A 86 4.24 -10.02 -12.26
CA ILE A 86 5.38 -10.74 -11.66
C ILE A 86 6.52 -9.76 -11.32
N ILE A 87 6.88 -8.88 -12.26
CA ILE A 87 7.90 -7.84 -12.04
C ILE A 87 7.54 -6.99 -10.83
N LYS A 88 6.28 -6.53 -10.72
CA LYS A 88 5.84 -5.70 -9.59
C LYS A 88 5.92 -6.43 -8.25
N ILE A 89 5.53 -7.71 -8.22
CA ILE A 89 5.61 -8.54 -7.00
C ILE A 89 7.07 -8.75 -6.59
N LEU A 90 7.94 -9.14 -7.53
CA LEU A 90 9.36 -9.32 -7.26
C LEU A 90 10.03 -8.00 -6.84
N SER A 91 9.71 -6.89 -7.50
CA SER A 91 10.20 -5.56 -7.15
C SER A 91 9.78 -5.14 -5.74
N PHE A 92 8.55 -5.48 -5.33
CA PHE A 92 8.09 -5.26 -3.97
C PHE A 92 8.89 -6.09 -2.97
N ILE A 93 9.07 -7.40 -3.23
CA ILE A 93 9.88 -8.29 -2.38
C ILE A 93 11.32 -7.79 -2.28
N GLU A 94 11.93 -7.41 -3.40
CA GLU A 94 13.30 -6.90 -3.47
C GLU A 94 13.48 -5.64 -2.63
N SER A 95 12.53 -4.68 -2.70
CA SER A 95 12.56 -3.48 -1.86
C SER A 95 12.56 -3.79 -0.36
N LEU A 96 11.84 -4.85 0.05
CA LEU A 96 11.83 -5.31 1.45
C LEU A 96 13.16 -5.95 1.84
N ILE A 97 13.68 -6.86 1.01
CA ILE A 97 14.94 -7.57 1.25
C ILE A 97 16.10 -6.57 1.35
N LEU A 98 16.19 -5.61 0.42
CA LEU A 98 17.23 -4.59 0.44
C LEU A 98 17.15 -3.71 1.69
N GLY A 99 15.94 -3.37 2.15
CA GLY A 99 15.73 -2.66 3.40
C GLY A 99 16.24 -3.45 4.62
N PHE A 100 16.06 -4.78 4.61
CA PHE A 100 16.65 -5.64 5.64
C PHE A 100 18.19 -5.64 5.56
N ILE A 101 18.77 -5.83 4.37
CA ILE A 101 20.22 -5.93 4.19
C ILE A 101 20.97 -4.66 4.66
N TYR A 102 20.35 -3.48 4.59
CA TYR A 102 20.97 -2.20 4.97
C TYR A 102 21.70 -2.24 6.32
N LYS A 103 21.11 -2.89 7.32
CA LYS A 103 21.69 -2.97 8.66
C LYS A 103 22.99 -3.77 8.70
N LYS A 104 23.10 -4.80 7.87
CA LYS A 104 24.28 -5.67 7.77
C LYS A 104 25.34 -5.09 6.86
N ASN A 105 24.95 -4.66 5.65
CA ASN A 105 25.85 -4.09 4.67
C ASN A 105 25.16 -2.89 3.98
N LYS A 106 25.45 -1.69 4.49
CA LYS A 106 24.83 -0.44 4.03
C LYS A 106 25.16 -0.17 2.57
N ILE A 107 26.42 -0.34 2.17
CA ILE A 107 26.92 0.01 0.84
C ILE A 107 26.24 -0.88 -0.20
N VAL A 108 26.26 -2.20 0.00
CA VAL A 108 25.63 -3.15 -0.94
C VAL A 108 24.13 -2.91 -1.05
N SER A 109 23.43 -2.73 0.07
CA SER A 109 22.00 -2.41 0.08
C SER A 109 21.69 -1.14 -0.71
N VAL A 110 22.44 -0.06 -0.48
CA VAL A 110 22.22 1.23 -1.15
C VAL A 110 22.53 1.13 -2.64
N LEU A 111 23.64 0.51 -3.04
CA LEU A 111 24.01 0.37 -4.45
C LEU A 111 22.97 -0.45 -5.23
N LEU A 112 22.58 -1.62 -4.71
CA LEU A 112 21.54 -2.45 -5.34
C LEU A 112 20.21 -1.71 -5.40
N PHE A 113 19.85 -0.97 -4.35
CA PHE A 113 18.61 -0.19 -4.31
C PHE A 113 18.60 0.97 -5.32
N ILE A 114 19.72 1.68 -5.49
CA ILE A 114 19.87 2.73 -6.51
C ILE A 114 19.69 2.12 -7.91
N LEU A 115 20.38 1.02 -8.19
CA LEU A 115 20.26 0.32 -9.49
C LEU A 115 18.80 -0.11 -9.75
N PHE A 116 18.18 -0.73 -8.75
CA PHE A 116 16.78 -1.16 -8.80
C PHE A 116 15.81 0.01 -9.07
N ILE A 117 15.99 1.14 -8.39
CA ILE A 117 15.16 2.33 -8.58
C ILE A 117 15.38 2.95 -9.96
N LEU A 118 16.62 3.02 -10.45
CA LEU A 118 16.92 3.57 -11.78
C LEU A 118 16.19 2.80 -12.89
N ILE A 119 16.23 1.46 -12.83
CA ILE A 119 15.51 0.60 -13.78
C ILE A 119 13.99 0.81 -13.65
N SER A 120 13.50 0.85 -12.41
CA SER A 120 12.06 1.01 -12.14
C SER A 120 11.54 2.38 -12.57
N ILE A 121 12.35 3.44 -12.49
CA ILE A 121 12.01 4.78 -12.99
C ILE A 121 11.73 4.78 -14.49
N GLY A 122 12.42 3.95 -15.28
CA GLY A 122 12.17 3.80 -16.72
C GLY A 122 10.73 3.42 -17.08
N THR A 123 9.96 2.91 -16.12
CA THR A 123 8.52 2.63 -16.31
C THR A 123 7.63 3.87 -16.21
N GLY A 124 8.08 4.97 -15.58
CA GLY A 124 7.24 6.13 -15.27
C GLY A 124 6.08 5.81 -14.30
N SER A 125 6.22 4.73 -13.52
CA SER A 125 5.19 4.24 -12.61
C SER A 125 5.30 4.87 -11.21
N ARG A 126 4.15 5.21 -10.61
CA ARG A 126 4.06 5.62 -9.19
C ARG A 126 4.55 4.54 -8.22
N THR A 127 4.68 3.28 -8.66
CA THR A 127 5.17 2.19 -7.80
C THR A 127 6.60 2.40 -7.31
N VAL A 128 7.43 3.16 -8.05
CA VAL A 128 8.79 3.51 -7.63
C VAL A 128 8.79 4.27 -6.29
N PHE A 129 7.84 5.19 -6.12
CA PHE A 129 7.65 5.91 -4.86
C PHE A 129 7.33 4.95 -3.70
N LEU A 130 6.47 3.96 -3.94
CA LEU A 130 6.16 2.94 -2.93
C LEU A 130 7.39 2.12 -2.54
N PHE A 131 8.21 1.71 -3.53
CA PHE A 131 9.45 0.98 -3.25
C PHE A 131 10.43 1.81 -2.42
N PHE A 132 10.54 3.11 -2.70
CA PHE A 132 11.36 4.04 -1.92
C PHE A 132 10.87 4.20 -0.47
N ILE A 133 9.56 4.38 -0.27
CA ILE A 133 8.98 4.44 1.07
C ILE A 133 9.21 3.13 1.84
N LEU A 134 8.98 1.98 1.21
CA LEU A 134 9.15 0.69 1.88
C LEU A 134 10.60 0.48 2.34
N TYR A 135 11.56 0.76 1.47
CA TYR A 135 12.99 0.67 1.78
C TYR A 135 13.37 1.59 2.95
N THR A 136 13.00 2.87 2.89
CA THR A 136 13.31 3.86 3.92
C THR A 136 12.61 3.58 5.25
N PHE A 137 11.37 3.10 5.20
CA PHE A 137 10.60 2.70 6.37
C PHE A 137 11.22 1.49 7.10
N LEU A 138 11.70 0.48 6.36
CA LEU A 138 12.40 -0.65 6.97
C LEU A 138 13.73 -0.23 7.60
N ILE A 139 14.47 0.67 6.95
CA ILE A 139 15.68 1.28 7.50
C ILE A 139 15.39 2.06 8.79
N PHE A 140 14.26 2.78 8.83
CA PHE A 140 13.82 3.49 10.02
C PHE A 140 13.53 2.52 11.17
N ILE A 141 12.74 1.48 10.93
CA ILE A 141 12.41 0.47 11.96
C ILE A 141 13.68 -0.25 12.46
N SER A 142 14.61 -0.57 11.57
CA SER A 142 15.79 -1.38 11.90
C SER A 142 16.84 -0.64 12.75
N ASN A 143 16.88 0.69 12.63
CA ASN A 143 17.88 1.54 13.29
C ASN A 143 17.46 2.09 14.66
N GLY A 144 16.23 1.80 15.12
CA GLY A 144 15.79 2.14 16.49
C GLY A 144 15.18 3.53 16.66
N ASN A 145 14.63 3.80 17.85
CA ASN A 145 13.88 5.02 18.16
C ASN A 145 14.77 6.21 18.56
N THR A 146 15.69 6.64 17.70
CA THR A 146 16.55 7.81 17.99
C THR A 146 16.07 9.06 17.26
N LEU A 147 16.33 10.26 17.82
CA LEU A 147 15.95 11.53 17.20
C LEU A 147 16.55 11.68 15.79
N LEU A 148 17.84 11.37 15.63
CA LEU A 148 18.51 11.40 14.33
C LEU A 148 17.86 10.47 13.31
N ASN A 149 17.42 9.28 13.74
CA ASN A 149 16.73 8.34 12.85
C ASN A 149 15.35 8.89 12.42
N LYS A 150 14.62 9.56 13.32
CA LYS A 150 13.35 10.23 13.00
C LYS A 150 13.55 11.38 12.01
N ILE A 151 14.57 12.21 12.22
CA ILE A 151 14.91 13.32 11.30
C ILE A 151 15.27 12.75 9.92
N ARG A 152 16.16 11.75 9.87
CA ARG A 152 16.55 11.10 8.61
C ARG A 152 15.35 10.50 7.88
N PHE A 153 14.47 9.80 8.61
CA PHE A 153 13.24 9.25 8.02
C PHE A 153 12.31 10.35 7.50
N SER A 154 12.14 11.45 8.24
CA SER A 154 11.32 12.58 7.82
C SER A 154 11.84 13.23 6.53
N ILE A 155 13.17 13.42 6.43
CA ILE A 155 13.82 13.91 5.21
C ILE A 155 13.61 12.95 4.05
N GLN A 156 13.73 11.64 4.28
CA GLN A 156 13.48 10.62 3.27
C GLN A 156 12.02 10.61 2.79
N ILE A 157 11.06 10.81 3.69
CA ILE A 157 9.64 10.94 3.33
C ILE A 157 9.42 12.19 2.46
N LEU A 158 10.00 13.34 2.82
CA LEU A 158 9.94 14.54 1.99
C LEU A 158 10.56 14.30 0.60
N PHE A 159 11.72 13.64 0.55
CA PHE A 159 12.36 13.26 -0.71
C PHE A 159 11.50 12.28 -1.53
N SER A 160 10.78 11.37 -0.88
CA SER A 160 9.86 10.45 -1.56
C SER A 160 8.71 11.21 -2.23
N LEU A 161 8.16 12.24 -1.59
CA LEU A 161 7.13 13.09 -2.19
C LEU A 161 7.70 13.86 -3.40
N PHE A 162 8.95 14.29 -3.32
CA PHE A 162 9.67 14.86 -4.46
C PHE A 162 9.82 13.88 -5.61
N LEU A 163 10.23 12.65 -5.32
CA LEU A 163 10.32 11.59 -6.32
C LEU A 163 8.96 11.31 -6.97
N LEU A 164 7.87 11.29 -6.21
CA LEU A 164 6.51 11.11 -6.74
C LEU A 164 6.11 12.24 -7.69
N ALA A 165 6.30 13.49 -7.25
CA ALA A 165 6.00 14.67 -8.05
C ALA A 165 6.82 14.70 -9.35
N TYR A 166 8.09 14.31 -9.26
CA TYR A 166 8.98 14.16 -10.42
C TYR A 166 8.47 13.09 -11.38
N ILE A 167 8.15 11.88 -10.90
CA ILE A 167 7.59 10.80 -11.72
C ILE A 167 6.30 11.23 -12.41
N MET A 168 5.46 12.01 -11.74
CA MET A 168 4.22 12.53 -12.33
C MET A 168 4.49 13.49 -13.49
N LYS A 169 5.50 14.35 -13.37
CA LYS A 169 5.93 15.24 -14.46
C LYS A 169 6.48 14.46 -15.66
N LEU A 170 7.25 13.39 -15.41
CA LEU A 170 7.82 12.55 -16.47
C LEU A 170 6.78 11.93 -17.41
N ARG A 171 5.51 11.83 -16.99
CA ARG A 171 4.42 11.31 -17.81
C ARG A 171 3.94 12.28 -18.90
N GLN A 172 4.31 13.55 -18.78
CA GLN A 172 3.93 14.60 -19.74
C GLN A 172 4.98 14.77 -20.85
N LEU A 173 6.10 14.04 -20.77
CA LEU A 173 7.12 14.08 -21.81
C LEU A 173 6.64 13.35 -23.07
N PRO A 174 7.10 13.77 -24.26
CA PRO A 174 6.80 13.07 -25.52
C PRO A 174 7.52 11.73 -25.62
N GLU A 175 8.65 11.58 -24.93
CA GLU A 175 9.42 10.34 -24.87
C GLU A 175 9.56 9.84 -23.43
N HIS A 176 9.57 8.52 -23.28
CA HIS A 176 9.60 7.82 -22.00
C HIS A 176 10.72 6.79 -21.95
N GLY A 177 11.19 6.48 -20.74
CA GLY A 177 12.27 5.53 -20.52
C GLY A 177 13.40 6.14 -19.70
N ILE A 178 14.38 5.32 -19.31
CA ILE A 178 15.47 5.75 -18.42
C ILE A 178 16.23 6.96 -19.01
N ILE A 179 16.56 6.92 -20.30
CA ILE A 179 17.38 7.95 -20.94
C ILE A 179 16.66 9.31 -21.01
N PRO A 180 15.45 9.45 -21.61
CA PRO A 180 14.76 10.74 -21.67
C PRO A 180 14.42 11.26 -20.27
N TYR A 181 14.11 10.37 -19.32
CA TYR A 181 13.87 10.76 -17.94
C TYR A 181 15.12 11.34 -17.28
N LEU A 182 16.28 10.71 -17.42
CA LEU A 182 17.53 11.28 -16.90
C LEU A 182 17.91 12.59 -17.59
N LYS A 183 17.69 12.71 -18.91
CA LYS A 183 17.92 13.97 -19.65
C LYS A 183 16.99 15.10 -19.22
N SER A 184 15.80 14.78 -18.71
CA SER A 184 14.86 15.79 -18.20
C SER A 184 15.31 16.43 -16.87
N ILE A 185 16.29 15.83 -16.18
CA ILE A 185 16.89 16.38 -14.96
C ILE A 185 17.75 17.60 -15.34
N GLY A 186 17.20 18.80 -15.16
CA GLY A 186 17.93 20.06 -15.32
C GLY A 186 17.51 20.91 -16.53
N SER A 187 16.71 20.39 -17.46
CA SER A 187 16.32 21.11 -18.68
C SER A 187 15.12 22.05 -18.54
N SER A 188 14.48 22.15 -17.38
CA SER A 188 13.30 23.03 -17.18
C SER A 188 13.21 23.64 -15.77
N SER A 189 14.17 24.48 -15.39
CA SER A 189 14.30 25.00 -14.01
C SER A 189 13.08 25.78 -13.50
N GLN A 190 12.36 26.53 -14.35
CA GLN A 190 11.20 27.35 -13.90
C GLN A 190 9.89 26.55 -13.78
N ASP A 191 9.63 25.58 -14.67
CA ASP A 191 8.43 24.74 -14.59
C ASP A 191 8.52 23.61 -13.55
N ILE A 192 9.73 23.22 -13.12
CA ILE A 192 9.92 22.16 -12.13
C ILE A 192 9.27 22.54 -10.80
N TYR A 193 9.52 23.76 -10.28
CA TYR A 193 8.98 24.17 -8.97
C TYR A 193 7.45 24.21 -8.98
N ARG A 194 6.85 24.86 -9.97
CA ARG A 194 5.39 24.95 -10.09
C ARG A 194 4.76 23.56 -10.25
N SER A 195 5.30 22.73 -11.14
CA SER A 195 4.81 21.36 -11.35
C SER A 195 4.99 20.50 -10.10
N PHE A 196 6.08 20.68 -9.36
CA PHE A 196 6.36 19.97 -8.11
C PHE A 196 5.31 20.29 -7.04
N PHE A 197 5.13 21.58 -6.71
CA PHE A 197 4.16 21.99 -5.70
C PHE A 197 2.73 21.63 -6.14
N PHE A 198 2.43 21.81 -7.42
CA PHE A 198 1.14 21.39 -7.98
C PHE A 198 0.94 19.89 -7.87
N ASN A 199 1.93 19.04 -8.19
CA ASN A 199 1.78 17.58 -8.12
C ASN A 199 1.67 17.08 -6.67
N ILE A 200 2.37 17.70 -5.72
CA ILE A 200 2.21 17.41 -4.30
C ILE A 200 0.79 17.78 -3.87
N TYR A 201 0.38 19.02 -4.12
CA TYR A 201 -0.96 19.49 -3.82
C TYR A 201 -2.02 18.59 -4.45
N TYR A 202 -1.88 18.30 -5.75
CA TYR A 202 -2.74 17.44 -6.54
C TYR A 202 -2.83 16.04 -5.93
N SER A 203 -1.72 15.44 -5.49
CA SER A 203 -1.73 14.10 -4.88
C SER A 203 -2.55 14.04 -3.59
N PHE A 204 -2.62 15.14 -2.82
CA PHE A 204 -3.45 15.21 -1.61
C PHE A 204 -4.91 15.55 -1.91
N ILE A 205 -5.16 16.46 -2.84
CA ILE A 205 -6.51 16.98 -3.11
C ILE A 205 -7.27 16.15 -4.16
N TYR A 206 -6.58 15.36 -4.99
CA TYR A 206 -7.19 14.59 -6.09
C TYR A 206 -8.33 13.70 -5.60
N GLY A 207 -8.14 13.01 -4.46
CA GLY A 207 -9.18 12.20 -3.84
C GLY A 207 -10.45 12.99 -3.48
N VAL A 208 -10.30 14.28 -3.12
CA VAL A 208 -11.43 15.18 -2.86
C VAL A 208 -12.17 15.51 -4.16
N PHE A 209 -11.45 15.84 -5.23
CA PHE A 209 -12.05 16.09 -6.55
C PHE A 209 -12.81 14.88 -7.10
N VAL A 210 -12.21 13.69 -7.01
CA VAL A 210 -12.86 12.44 -7.43
C VAL A 210 -14.11 12.19 -6.59
N THR A 211 -14.05 12.46 -5.28
CA THR A 211 -15.20 12.33 -4.39
C THR A 211 -16.34 13.26 -4.77
N ILE A 212 -16.07 14.55 -5.00
CA ILE A 212 -17.08 15.54 -5.41
C ILE A 212 -17.73 15.11 -6.74
N LYS A 213 -16.92 14.79 -7.75
CA LYS A 213 -17.41 14.35 -9.07
C LYS A 213 -18.20 13.06 -9.01
N THR A 214 -17.85 12.15 -8.09
CA THR A 214 -18.62 10.93 -7.85
C THR A 214 -19.99 11.24 -7.24
N VAL A 215 -20.07 12.17 -6.27
CA VAL A 215 -21.34 12.60 -5.69
C VAL A 215 -22.24 13.26 -6.74
N GLU A 216 -21.66 14.07 -7.63
CA GLU A 216 -22.39 14.72 -8.73
C GLU A 216 -22.93 13.70 -9.74
N LYS A 217 -22.07 12.83 -10.27
CA LYS A 217 -22.40 11.99 -11.44
C LYS A 217 -23.01 10.63 -11.10
N SER A 218 -22.71 10.05 -9.94
CA SER A 218 -23.11 8.67 -9.68
C SER A 218 -24.61 8.57 -9.39
N GLN A 219 -25.27 7.55 -9.94
CA GLN A 219 -26.70 7.29 -9.70
C GLN A 219 -26.89 6.33 -8.52
N ILE A 220 -27.86 6.59 -7.65
CA ILE A 220 -28.13 5.71 -6.50
C ILE A 220 -28.69 4.39 -7.01
N ASP A 221 -27.99 3.30 -6.69
CA ASP A 221 -28.43 1.94 -7.00
C ASP A 221 -27.96 1.01 -5.89
N TRP A 222 -28.93 0.47 -5.14
CA TRP A 222 -28.68 -0.43 -4.01
C TRP A 222 -28.16 -1.80 -4.44
N SER A 223 -28.52 -2.29 -5.63
CA SER A 223 -27.99 -3.54 -6.15
C SER A 223 -26.47 -3.44 -6.30
N ILE A 224 -26.00 -2.31 -6.83
CA ILE A 224 -24.58 -2.02 -7.02
C ILE A 224 -23.89 -1.82 -5.68
N ILE A 225 -24.52 -1.19 -4.69
CA ILE A 225 -23.95 -1.09 -3.33
C ILE A 225 -23.73 -2.49 -2.73
N LEU A 226 -24.71 -3.39 -2.84
CA LEU A 226 -24.60 -4.76 -2.36
C LEU A 226 -23.49 -5.53 -3.09
N ILE A 227 -23.36 -5.37 -4.41
CA ILE A 227 -22.25 -5.95 -5.19
C ILE A 227 -20.89 -5.41 -4.70
N ASN A 228 -20.79 -4.12 -4.37
CA ASN A 228 -19.54 -3.53 -3.89
C ASN A 228 -19.09 -4.12 -2.54
N ILE A 229 -20.03 -4.45 -1.64
CA ILE A 229 -19.75 -5.06 -0.33
C ILE A 229 -19.80 -6.59 -0.35
N ASN A 230 -19.94 -7.23 -1.51
CA ASN A 230 -19.95 -8.68 -1.60
C ASN A 230 -18.50 -9.22 -1.61
N PRO A 231 -18.12 -10.15 -0.70
CA PRO A 231 -16.76 -10.69 -0.63
C PRO A 231 -16.40 -11.63 -1.79
N LEU A 232 -17.38 -12.10 -2.57
CA LEU A 232 -17.15 -12.99 -3.71
C LEU A 232 -16.27 -12.34 -4.79
N PRO A 233 -15.63 -13.13 -5.68
CA PRO A 233 -14.91 -12.64 -6.85
C PRO A 233 -15.72 -11.71 -7.75
N GLY A 234 -15.04 -10.90 -8.57
CA GLY A 234 -15.67 -9.92 -9.47
C GLY A 234 -16.70 -10.55 -10.43
N SER A 235 -16.35 -11.68 -11.02
CA SER A 235 -17.19 -12.43 -11.95
C SER A 235 -18.44 -12.99 -11.28
N LEU A 236 -18.29 -13.64 -10.12
CA LEU A 236 -19.43 -14.24 -9.40
C LEU A 236 -20.39 -13.21 -8.83
N ALA A 237 -19.90 -12.01 -8.49
CA ALA A 237 -20.73 -10.94 -7.94
C ALA A 237 -21.37 -10.05 -9.03
N GLY A 238 -21.17 -10.30 -10.32
CA GLY A 238 -21.67 -9.44 -11.41
C GLY A 238 -21.02 -8.06 -11.47
N TRP A 239 -19.80 -7.89 -10.92
CA TRP A 239 -19.15 -6.57 -10.88
C TRP A 239 -18.76 -6.07 -12.27
N TYR A 240 -18.33 -6.97 -13.16
CA TYR A 240 -17.81 -6.58 -14.47
C TYR A 240 -18.90 -6.03 -15.39
N ASP A 241 -20.16 -6.37 -15.16
CA ASP A 241 -21.31 -5.84 -15.89
C ASP A 241 -21.54 -4.35 -15.61
N HIS A 242 -21.09 -3.87 -14.45
CA HIS A 242 -21.24 -2.47 -14.02
C HIS A 242 -19.93 -1.68 -14.02
N ALA A 243 -18.77 -2.33 -14.15
CA ALA A 243 -17.47 -1.74 -13.88
C ALA A 243 -17.12 -0.54 -14.79
N ASP A 244 -17.63 -0.55 -16.03
CA ASP A 244 -17.37 0.52 -17.00
C ASP A 244 -18.27 1.74 -16.76
N ASN A 245 -19.48 1.52 -16.24
CA ASN A 245 -20.42 2.59 -15.87
C ASN A 245 -20.11 3.22 -14.49
N MET A 246 -19.20 2.60 -13.72
CA MET A 246 -18.80 3.05 -12.37
C MET A 246 -17.58 3.98 -12.39
N ARG A 247 -17.53 4.90 -13.36
CA ARG A 247 -16.37 5.79 -13.57
C ARG A 247 -16.79 7.20 -13.95
N ILE A 248 -15.99 8.18 -13.51
CA ILE A 248 -16.13 9.60 -13.89
C ILE A 248 -15.67 9.79 -15.33
N ASN A 249 -14.60 9.08 -15.70
CA ASN A 249 -14.02 8.96 -17.04
C ASN A 249 -13.24 7.63 -17.12
N ILE A 250 -12.63 7.33 -18.27
CA ILE A 250 -11.91 6.07 -18.51
C ILE A 250 -10.78 5.78 -17.49
N TYR A 251 -10.21 6.82 -16.87
CA TYR A 251 -9.07 6.72 -15.94
C TYR A 251 -9.45 6.84 -14.46
N ALA A 252 -10.61 7.44 -14.16
CA ALA A 252 -11.01 7.79 -12.79
C ALA A 252 -12.31 7.06 -12.42
N PRO A 253 -12.24 5.96 -11.63
CA PRO A 253 -13.44 5.32 -11.11
C PRO A 253 -14.16 6.21 -10.09
N TYR A 254 -15.43 5.91 -9.80
CA TYR A 254 -16.11 6.51 -8.67
C TYR A 254 -15.40 6.17 -7.36
N SER A 255 -15.14 7.14 -6.48
CA SER A 255 -14.49 6.86 -5.19
C SER A 255 -15.45 6.23 -4.18
N LEU A 256 -14.90 5.48 -3.22
CA LEU A 256 -15.68 4.93 -2.11
C LEU A 256 -16.40 6.03 -1.34
N HIS A 257 -15.68 7.07 -0.91
CA HIS A 257 -16.28 8.17 -0.15
C HIS A 257 -17.41 8.83 -0.92
N GLY A 258 -17.19 9.12 -2.21
CA GLY A 258 -18.20 9.75 -3.04
C GLY A 258 -19.44 8.87 -3.19
N ARG A 259 -19.26 7.55 -3.33
CA ARG A 259 -20.37 6.60 -3.43
C ARG A 259 -21.16 6.54 -2.13
N VAL A 260 -20.48 6.38 -1.00
CA VAL A 260 -21.12 6.33 0.33
C VAL A 260 -21.90 7.61 0.62
N TYR A 261 -21.32 8.77 0.30
CA TYR A 261 -21.98 10.07 0.50
C TYR A 261 -23.19 10.26 -0.40
N LYS A 262 -23.12 9.78 -1.66
CA LYS A 262 -24.24 9.86 -2.59
C LYS A 262 -25.43 8.99 -2.15
N THR A 263 -25.19 7.84 -1.54
CA THR A 263 -26.24 6.94 -1.04
C THR A 263 -27.08 7.57 0.08
N GLY A 264 -26.56 8.59 0.76
CA GLY A 264 -27.30 9.38 1.73
C GLY A 264 -26.70 9.37 3.14
N LEU A 265 -27.26 10.22 4.00
CA LEU A 265 -26.75 10.47 5.34
C LEU A 265 -26.77 9.22 6.23
N PHE A 266 -27.89 8.50 6.26
CA PHE A 266 -28.04 7.29 7.07
C PHE A 266 -27.01 6.23 6.71
N PHE A 267 -26.87 5.93 5.41
CA PHE A 267 -25.87 4.97 4.93
C PHE A 267 -24.44 5.44 5.23
N THR A 268 -24.15 6.74 5.10
CA THR A 268 -22.86 7.31 5.48
C THR A 268 -22.55 7.07 6.95
N VAL A 269 -23.48 7.37 7.85
CA VAL A 269 -23.30 7.15 9.28
C VAL A 269 -23.07 5.66 9.55
N LEU A 270 -23.95 4.78 9.04
CA LEU A 270 -23.85 3.34 9.24
C LEU A 270 -22.52 2.76 8.72
N TYR A 271 -22.12 3.14 7.51
CA TYR A 271 -20.91 2.63 6.87
C TYR A 271 -19.65 3.00 7.66
N PHE A 272 -19.50 4.27 8.04
CA PHE A 272 -18.33 4.71 8.80
C PHE A 272 -18.36 4.22 10.25
N PHE A 273 -19.55 4.01 10.83
CA PHE A 273 -19.70 3.34 12.12
C PHE A 273 -19.17 1.91 12.05
N LEU A 274 -19.62 1.10 11.08
CA LEU A 274 -19.12 -0.27 10.90
C LEU A 274 -17.61 -0.29 10.61
N THR A 275 -17.12 0.67 9.83
CA THR A 275 -15.69 0.83 9.54
C THR A 275 -14.90 1.10 10.83
N GLY A 276 -15.40 1.96 11.72
CA GLY A 276 -14.81 2.19 13.05
C GLY A 276 -14.68 0.90 13.86
N LEU A 277 -15.75 0.09 13.93
CA LEU A 277 -15.75 -1.19 14.65
C LEU A 277 -14.71 -2.15 14.08
N ILE A 278 -14.61 -2.23 12.75
CA ILE A 278 -13.63 -3.06 12.05
C ILE A 278 -12.21 -2.60 12.40
N PHE A 279 -11.92 -1.30 12.34
CA PHE A 279 -10.62 -0.75 12.71
C PHE A 279 -10.26 -1.03 14.17
N SER A 280 -11.19 -0.84 15.11
CA SER A 280 -10.94 -1.15 16.53
C SER A 280 -10.74 -2.64 16.79
N TYR A 281 -11.46 -3.51 16.07
CA TYR A 281 -11.23 -4.95 16.08
C TYR A 281 -9.81 -5.31 15.64
N PHE A 282 -9.36 -4.77 14.50
CA PHE A 282 -8.02 -5.04 14.02
C PHE A 282 -6.94 -4.38 14.89
N GLU A 283 -7.17 -3.20 15.45
CA GLU A 283 -6.24 -2.57 16.38
C GLU A 283 -5.98 -3.50 17.57
N LYS A 284 -7.04 -4.05 18.19
CA LYS A 284 -6.90 -5.05 19.25
C LYS A 284 -6.02 -6.23 18.83
N LYS A 285 -6.24 -6.76 17.62
CA LYS A 285 -5.47 -7.90 17.09
C LYS A 285 -4.01 -7.53 16.82
N ILE A 286 -3.75 -6.39 16.18
CA ILE A 286 -2.43 -5.81 15.92
C ILE A 286 -1.66 -5.65 17.23
N ARG A 287 -2.25 -5.00 18.24
CA ARG A 287 -1.61 -4.78 19.55
C ARG A 287 -1.28 -6.10 20.26
N ASN A 288 -2.15 -7.11 20.12
CA ASN A 288 -1.89 -8.44 20.67
C ASN A 288 -0.75 -9.15 19.92
N LEU A 289 -0.69 -9.05 18.59
CA LEU A 289 0.40 -9.61 17.79
C LEU A 289 1.74 -8.95 18.12
N LEU A 290 1.78 -7.62 18.21
CA LEU A 290 2.97 -6.88 18.66
C LEU A 290 3.38 -7.28 20.08
N SER A 291 2.40 -7.52 20.95
CA SER A 291 2.70 -7.94 22.32
C SER A 291 3.33 -9.32 22.43
N ASN A 292 2.99 -10.22 21.50
CA ASN A 292 3.51 -11.58 21.40
C ASN A 292 4.69 -11.70 20.41
N ASN A 293 5.39 -10.60 20.11
CA ASN A 293 6.51 -10.54 19.16
C ASN A 293 6.21 -11.00 17.72
N LYS A 294 4.93 -11.14 17.33
CA LYS A 294 4.49 -11.48 15.96
C LYS A 294 4.43 -10.23 15.06
N ARG A 295 5.55 -9.51 14.96
CA ARG A 295 5.62 -8.17 14.35
C ARG A 295 5.31 -8.16 12.85
N ILE A 296 5.78 -9.16 12.11
CA ILE A 296 5.54 -9.26 10.66
C ILE A 296 4.04 -9.34 10.36
N TYR A 297 3.31 -10.23 11.04
CA TYR A 297 1.86 -10.35 10.87
C TYR A 297 1.14 -9.05 11.22
N SER A 298 1.55 -8.40 12.31
CA SER A 298 1.01 -7.10 12.69
C SER A 298 1.24 -6.05 11.59
N PHE A 299 2.43 -6.02 11.00
CA PHE A 299 2.80 -5.08 9.97
C PHE A 299 2.00 -5.29 8.67
N ILE A 300 1.81 -6.54 8.26
CA ILE A 300 0.99 -6.89 7.10
C ILE A 300 -0.46 -6.40 7.27
N ILE A 301 -1.07 -6.63 8.44
CA ILE A 301 -2.43 -6.16 8.72
C ILE A 301 -2.50 -4.64 8.70
N ILE A 302 -1.52 -3.95 9.32
CA ILE A 302 -1.45 -2.48 9.30
C ILE A 302 -1.39 -1.96 7.86
N ILE A 303 -0.51 -2.50 7.01
CA ILE A 303 -0.41 -2.10 5.61
C ILE A 303 -1.75 -2.26 4.90
N ILE A 304 -2.42 -3.40 5.07
CA ILE A 304 -3.70 -3.67 4.42
C ILE A 304 -4.78 -2.65 4.84
N LEU A 305 -4.83 -2.27 6.12
CA LEU A 305 -5.76 -1.25 6.60
C LEU A 305 -5.40 0.15 6.11
N ILE A 306 -4.12 0.48 6.01
CA ILE A 306 -3.67 1.75 5.40
C ILE A 306 -4.06 1.79 3.92
N LEU A 307 -3.91 0.67 3.20
CA LEU A 307 -4.34 0.57 1.80
C LEU A 307 -5.84 0.80 1.66
N HIS A 308 -6.67 0.31 2.58
CA HIS A 308 -8.09 0.66 2.59
C HIS A 308 -8.30 2.18 2.65
N ILE A 309 -7.63 2.89 3.58
CA ILE A 309 -7.76 4.35 3.73
C ILE A 309 -7.36 5.06 2.43
N VAL A 310 -6.19 4.71 1.87
CA VAL A 310 -5.70 5.34 0.63
C VAL A 310 -6.64 5.07 -0.54
N TYR A 311 -7.07 3.82 -0.72
CA TYR A 311 -7.94 3.44 -1.83
C TYR A 311 -9.36 4.00 -1.70
N ALA A 312 -9.83 4.29 -0.49
CA ALA A 312 -11.16 4.86 -0.27
C ALA A 312 -11.33 6.25 -0.92
N PHE A 313 -10.23 6.99 -1.10
CA PHE A 313 -10.25 8.31 -1.76
C PHE A 313 -10.21 8.23 -3.29
N GLU A 314 -9.51 7.27 -3.86
CA GLU A 314 -9.19 7.25 -5.31
C GLU A 314 -9.89 6.14 -6.10
N TYR A 315 -10.32 5.06 -5.45
CA TYR A 315 -10.81 3.86 -6.11
C TYR A 315 -12.25 3.52 -5.72
N ASN A 316 -12.87 2.63 -6.51
CA ASN A 316 -14.22 2.16 -6.26
C ASN A 316 -14.38 1.48 -4.90
N MET A 317 -15.62 1.56 -4.40
CA MET A 317 -16.01 1.05 -3.10
C MET A 317 -15.61 -0.43 -2.94
N ARG A 318 -15.83 -1.26 -3.96
CA ARG A 318 -15.42 -2.68 -3.96
C ARG A 318 -13.93 -2.88 -3.74
N SER A 319 -13.08 -2.13 -4.44
CA SER A 319 -11.63 -2.29 -4.35
C SER A 319 -11.12 -1.88 -2.97
N ALA A 320 -11.65 -0.79 -2.41
CA ALA A 320 -11.30 -0.35 -1.07
C ALA A 320 -11.84 -1.30 0.03
N VAL A 321 -13.08 -1.77 -0.06
CA VAL A 321 -13.68 -2.71 0.92
C VAL A 321 -12.96 -4.07 0.92
N ARG A 322 -12.46 -4.54 -0.23
CA ARG A 322 -11.71 -5.81 -0.32
C ARG A 322 -10.52 -5.89 0.63
N TYR A 323 -9.88 -4.77 0.95
CA TYR A 323 -8.79 -4.77 1.93
C TYR A 323 -9.26 -5.20 3.34
N PHE A 324 -10.51 -4.95 3.73
CA PHE A 324 -11.07 -5.55 4.94
C PHE A 324 -11.16 -7.07 4.82
N TYR A 325 -11.68 -7.59 3.71
CA TYR A 325 -11.74 -9.03 3.50
C TYR A 325 -10.35 -9.66 3.49
N TYR A 326 -9.35 -9.03 2.87
CA TYR A 326 -7.98 -9.51 2.89
C TYR A 326 -7.42 -9.56 4.32
N ALA A 327 -7.67 -8.54 5.13
CA ALA A 327 -7.26 -8.54 6.54
C ALA A 327 -7.96 -9.65 7.35
N PHE A 328 -9.26 -9.88 7.14
CA PHE A 328 -10.00 -10.97 7.77
C PHE A 328 -9.52 -12.34 7.32
N SER A 329 -9.29 -12.53 6.01
CA SER A 329 -8.78 -13.77 5.44
C SER A 329 -7.41 -14.14 6.00
N ILE A 330 -6.52 -13.18 6.21
CA ILE A 330 -5.22 -13.44 6.84
C ILE A 330 -5.39 -13.96 8.27
N ILE A 331 -6.26 -13.33 9.06
CA ILE A 331 -6.55 -13.80 10.42
C ILE A 331 -7.14 -15.21 10.39
N PHE A 332 -8.06 -15.46 9.47
CA PHE A 332 -8.70 -16.75 9.30
C PHE A 332 -7.70 -17.85 8.90
N ILE A 333 -6.84 -17.62 7.91
CA ILE A 333 -5.80 -18.56 7.50
C ILE A 333 -4.85 -18.85 8.66
N VAL A 334 -4.41 -17.83 9.40
CA VAL A 334 -3.56 -18.02 10.58
C VAL A 334 -4.27 -18.85 11.64
N TYR A 335 -5.58 -18.64 11.85
CA TYR A 335 -6.39 -19.43 12.76
C TYR A 335 -6.46 -20.90 12.32
N VAL A 336 -6.82 -21.17 11.06
CA VAL A 336 -6.91 -22.52 10.48
C VAL A 336 -5.56 -23.24 10.59
N PHE A 337 -4.47 -22.58 10.21
CA PHE A 337 -3.12 -23.18 10.28
C PHE A 337 -2.73 -23.55 11.72
N ASN A 338 -3.06 -22.70 12.70
CA ASN A 338 -2.80 -23.01 14.10
C ASN A 338 -3.66 -24.17 14.60
N GLN A 339 -4.88 -24.34 14.08
CA GLN A 339 -5.75 -25.46 14.44
C GLN A 339 -5.22 -26.76 13.86
N ILE A 340 -4.91 -26.79 12.56
CA ILE A 340 -4.27 -27.94 11.89
C ILE A 340 -2.99 -28.34 12.63
N LYS A 341 -2.14 -27.38 13.00
CA LYS A 341 -0.89 -27.66 13.73
C LYS A 341 -1.12 -28.32 15.10
N LYS A 342 -2.22 -28.01 15.78
CA LYS A 342 -2.56 -28.63 17.08
C LYS A 342 -3.04 -30.07 16.91
N ASP A 343 -3.75 -30.33 15.81
CA ASP A 343 -4.40 -31.61 15.54
C ASP A 343 -3.47 -32.61 14.83
N LEU A 344 -2.32 -32.14 14.31
CA LEU A 344 -1.27 -33.02 13.78
C LEU A 344 -0.68 -33.90 14.90
N PRO A 345 -0.50 -35.22 14.67
CA PRO A 345 0.09 -36.11 15.65
C PRO A 345 1.49 -35.59 16.02
N LYS A 346 1.72 -35.36 17.31
CA LYS A 346 3.06 -35.05 17.80
C LYS A 346 3.89 -36.30 17.57
N ILE A 347 4.90 -36.20 16.72
CA ILE A 347 5.94 -37.23 16.62
C ILE A 347 6.59 -37.26 18.01
N ASN A 348 6.20 -38.24 18.83
CA ASN A 348 6.93 -38.55 20.03
C ASN A 348 8.31 -38.99 19.55
N GLY A 349 9.31 -38.11 19.68
CA GLY A 349 10.69 -38.51 19.47
C GLY A 349 10.95 -39.69 20.37
N HIS A 350 11.24 -40.84 19.77
CA HIS A 350 11.81 -41.98 20.47
C HIS A 350 13.01 -41.47 21.26
N GLN A 351 12.89 -41.56 22.59
CA GLN A 351 14.04 -41.66 23.46
C GLN A 351 14.66 -43.02 23.15
N GLU A 352 15.74 -43.02 22.38
CA GLU A 352 16.78 -44.04 22.45
C GLU A 352 18.05 -43.39 22.97
#